data_AF-A0A937LLE0-F1
#
_entry.id   AF-A0A937LLE0-F1
#
_cell.length_a   1.000
_cell.length_b   1.000
_cell.length_c   1.000
_cell.angle_alpha   90.00
_cell.angle_beta   90.00
_cell.angle_gamma   90.00
#
_symmetry.space_group_name_H-M   'P 1'
#
loop_
_entity.id
_entity.type
_entity.pdbx_description
1 polymer ?
#
loop_
_entity_poly.entity_id
_entity_poly.type
_entity_poly.pdbx_seq_one_letter_code
_entity_poly.pdbx_strand_id
1 'polypeptide(L)' 'MQNSVNEFLTPRVIKVDEKSQTRALVTLEPLERGFGHTLGNALRRILLSSMPGCAVTEVEIDGVL' A
#
# COMPACT_ATOMS: atom_id res chain seq x y z
N MET A 1 -14.79 -15.72 34.42
CA MET A 1 -14.23 -14.60 33.64
C MET A 1 -13.92 -15.14 32.25
N GLN A 2 -14.84 -14.96 31.31
CA GLN A 2 -14.73 -15.49 29.96
C GLN A 2 -14.06 -14.40 29.12
N ASN A 3 -12.73 -14.45 29.02
CA ASN A 3 -11.99 -13.50 28.19
C ASN A 3 -12.23 -13.87 26.73
N SER A 4 -12.98 -13.02 26.02
CA SER A 4 -13.31 -13.18 24.61
C SER A 4 -12.05 -13.27 23.75
N VAL A 5 -11.99 -14.24 22.84
CA VAL A 5 -10.83 -14.58 21.98
C VAL A 5 -10.59 -13.55 20.84
N ASN A 6 -11.16 -12.35 20.90
CA ASN A 6 -11.27 -11.44 19.74
C ASN A 6 -10.83 -9.99 20.03
N GLU A 7 -9.62 -9.78 20.54
CA GLU A 7 -9.00 -8.44 20.55
C GLU A 7 -7.69 -8.50 19.76
N PHE A 8 -7.80 -8.40 18.43
CA PHE A 8 -6.63 -8.22 17.58
C PHE A 8 -6.13 -6.78 17.69
N LEU A 9 -4.80 -6.61 17.78
CA LEU A 9 -4.15 -5.32 17.60
C LEU A 9 -4.40 -4.81 16.17
N THR A 10 -5.32 -3.86 16.05
CA THR A 10 -5.53 -3.10 14.82
C THR A 10 -4.51 -1.96 14.74
N PRO A 11 -3.90 -1.69 13.57
CA PRO A 11 -2.98 -0.57 13.43
C PRO A 11 -3.73 0.75 13.67
N ARG A 12 -3.27 1.54 14.65
CA ARG A 12 -3.87 2.83 15.01
C ARG A 12 -3.00 4.02 14.65
N VAL A 13 -1.71 3.78 14.49
CA VAL A 13 -0.73 4.80 14.13
C VAL A 13 -0.27 4.54 12.71
N ILE A 14 -0.45 5.54 11.84
CA ILE A 14 0.07 5.55 10.47
C ILE A 14 1.04 6.71 10.39
N LYS A 15 2.33 6.41 10.29
CA LYS A 15 3.37 7.41 10.09
C LYS A 15 3.78 7.40 8.62
N VAL A 16 3.82 8.57 8.00
CA VAL A 16 4.29 8.77 6.63
C VAL A 16 5.54 9.65 6.69
N ASP A 17 6.63 9.15 6.13
CA ASP A 17 7.93 9.81 6.06
C ASP A 17 8.32 9.98 4.58
N GLU A 18 8.02 11.17 4.04
CA GLU A 18 8.33 11.54 2.66
C GLU A 18 9.85 11.77 2.51
N LYS A 19 10.49 10.93 1.68
CA LYS A 19 11.94 11.00 1.41
C LYS A 19 12.26 11.85 0.19
N SER A 20 11.36 11.88 -0.79
CA SER A 20 11.43 12.73 -1.97
C SER A 20 10.03 12.83 -2.61
N GLN A 21 9.92 13.60 -3.69
CA GLN A 21 8.67 13.75 -4.45
C GLN A 21 8.06 12.42 -4.91
N THR A 22 8.89 11.38 -5.11
CA THR A 22 8.45 10.07 -5.62
C THR A 22 8.79 8.92 -4.67
N ARG A 23 9.19 9.21 -3.42
CA ARG A 23 9.56 8.18 -2.44
C ARG A 23 9.05 8.52 -1.04
N ALA A 24 8.30 7.60 -0.45
CA ALA A 24 7.85 7.69 0.94
C ALA A 24 8.05 6.35 1.68
N LEU A 25 8.25 6.42 2.99
CA LEU A 25 8.21 5.28 3.90
C LEU A 25 6.95 5.40 4.76
N VAL A 26 6.06 4.41 4.68
CA VAL A 26 4.84 4.34 5.49
C VAL A 26 4.99 3.24 6.53
N THR A 27 4.80 3.58 7.81
CA THR A 27 4.87 2.65 8.93
C THR A 27 3.50 2.52 9.58
N LEU A 28 3.02 1.28 9.74
CA LEU A 28 1.76 0.95 10.41
C LEU A 28 2.05 0.15 11.68
N GLU A 29 1.52 0.62 12.81
CA GLU A 29 1.65 -0.08 14.11
C GLU A 29 0.50 0.25 15.07
N PRO A 30 0.24 -0.60 16.08
CA PRO A 30 0.77 -1.94 16.27
C PRO A 30 0.09 -2.96 15.33
N LEU A 31 0.80 -4.04 14.99
CA LEU A 31 0.25 -5.17 14.25
C LEU A 31 0.47 -6.45 15.05
N GLU A 32 -0.50 -7.34 14.96
CA GLU A 32 -0.37 -8.69 15.49
C GLU A 32 0.78 -9.46 14.83
N ARG A 33 1.38 -10.37 15.60
CA ARG A 33 2.46 -11.21 15.10
C ARG A 33 1.98 -11.97 13.85
N GLY A 34 2.74 -11.85 12.76
CA GLY A 34 2.42 -12.49 11.48
C GLY A 34 1.54 -11.65 10.54
N PHE A 35 0.77 -10.68 11.05
CA PHE A 35 -0.09 -9.83 10.21
C PHE A 35 0.71 -8.87 9.33
N GLY A 36 1.94 -8.52 9.74
CA GLY A 36 2.84 -7.71 8.92
C GLY A 36 3.09 -8.31 7.54
N HIS A 37 3.30 -9.63 7.43
CA HIS A 37 3.47 -10.29 6.13
C HIS A 37 2.16 -10.39 5.36
N THR A 38 1.06 -10.73 6.04
CA THR A 38 -0.27 -10.85 5.40
C THR A 38 -0.69 -9.52 4.77
N LEU A 39 -0.66 -8.44 5.55
CA LEU A 39 -1.02 -7.10 5.07
C LEU A 39 0.03 -6.55 4.09
N GLY A 40 1.32 -6.70 4.40
CA GLY A 40 2.40 -6.20 3.55
C GLY A 40 2.39 -6.83 2.16
N ASN A 41 2.19 -8.15 2.07
CA ASN A 41 2.11 -8.84 0.77
C ASN A 41 0.84 -8.45 0.00
N ALA A 42 -0.31 -8.35 0.67
CA ALA A 42 -1.55 -7.92 0.04
C ALA A 42 -1.44 -6.48 -0.51
N LEU A 43 -0.96 -5.54 0.32
CA LEU A 43 -0.76 -4.15 -0.08
C LEU A 43 0.27 -4.03 -1.20
N ARG A 44 1.40 -4.76 -1.14
CA ARG A 44 2.39 -4.78 -2.21
C ARG A 44 1.78 -5.20 -3.55
N ARG A 45 0.90 -6.21 -3.57
CA ARG A 45 0.24 -6.64 -4.82
C ARG A 45 -0.68 -5.56 -5.36
N ILE A 46 -1.52 -4.97 -4.51
CA ILE A 46 -2.43 -3.90 -4.90
C ILE A 46 -1.66 -2.70 -5.44
N LEU A 47 -0.62 -2.27 -4.74
CA LEU A 47 0.22 -1.13 -5.11
C LEU A 47 0.94 -1.35 -6.45
N LEU A 48 1.36 -2.58 -6.75
CA LEU A 48 2.10 -2.89 -7.97
C LEU A 48 1.22 -3.21 -9.18
N SER A 49 -0.04 -3.63 -8.99
CA SER A 49 -0.85 -4.15 -10.10
C SER A 49 -2.23 -3.54 -10.25
N SER A 50 -2.72 -2.78 -9.27
CA SER A 50 -4.11 -2.30 -9.24
C SER A 50 -4.22 -0.80 -8.95
N MET A 51 -3.09 -0.08 -8.93
CA MET A 51 -3.12 1.35 -8.70
C MET A 51 -3.65 2.08 -9.94
N PRO A 52 -4.69 2.90 -9.79
CA PRO A 52 -5.11 3.77 -10.86
C PRO A 52 -3.99 4.77 -11.16
N GLY A 53 -3.80 5.06 -12.44
CA GLY A 53 -2.79 5.99 -12.91
C GLY A 53 -3.14 6.47 -14.31
N CYS A 54 -2.39 7.45 -14.78
CA CYS A 54 -2.50 7.96 -16.15
C CYS A 54 -1.29 7.48 -16.95
N ALA A 55 -1.53 7.09 -18.20
CA ALA A 55 -0.49 6.72 -19.14
C ALA A 55 -0.85 7.24 -20.53
N VAL A 56 0.17 7.50 -21.34
CA VAL A 56 -0.02 7.80 -22.76
C VAL A 56 -0.42 6.50 -23.45
N THR A 57 -1.61 6.48 -24.08
CA THR A 57 -2.11 5.31 -24.79
C THR A 57 -1.79 5.37 -26.27
N GLU A 58 -1.91 6.55 -26.86
CA GLU A 58 -1.78 6.77 -28.30
C GLU A 58 -1.15 8.14 -28.55
N VAL A 59 -0.44 8.25 -29.67
CA VAL A 59 0.11 9.50 -30.18
C VAL A 59 -0.07 9.49 -31.69
N GLU A 60 -0.63 10.56 -32.24
CA GLU A 60 -0.72 10.78 -33.68
C GLU A 60 0.36 11.79 -34.09
N ILE A 61 1.17 11.44 -35.08
CA ILE A 61 2.23 12.30 -35.63
C ILE A 61 1.99 12.42 -37.13
N ASP A 62 1.78 13.64 -37.59
CA ASP A 62 1.56 13.93 -39.00
C ASP A 62 2.77 13.50 -39.85
N GLY A 63 2.50 12.83 -40.98
CA GLY A 63 3.52 12.37 -41.92
C GLY A 63 4.23 11.05 -41.60
N VAL A 64 3.80 10.28 -40.58
CA VAL A 64 4.35 8.96 -40.25
C VAL A 64 3.29 7.87 -40.43
N LEU A 65 3.40 7.08 -41.51
CA LEU A 65 2.67 5.84 -41.80
C LEU A 65 3.67 4.71 -42.10
#